data_AF-A0AA35W4Q9-F1
#
_entry.id   AF-A0AA35W4Q9-F1
#
_cell.length_a   1.000
_cell.length_b   1.000
_cell.length_c   1.000
_cell.angle_alpha   90.00
_cell.angle_beta   90.00
_cell.angle_gamma   90.00
#
_symmetry.space_group_name_H-M   'P 1'
#
loop_
_entity.id
_entity.type
_entity.pdbx_description
1 polymer ?
#
loop_
_entity_poly.entity_id
_entity_poly.type
_entity_poly.pdbx_seq_one_letter_code
_entity_poly.pdbx_strand_id
1 'polypeptide(L)'
;MMASCFPSLVARLLVSFFLILQCVVEGKVSGAVQPEKYDRFTAGFRPPSVPLVVVDPYFSVWSMAENLYDDVTRFWTGRPVNMSGMMSIDDAVYRFMSNEPFLPEESMKQVNVSVFPTQTVYTFQQDGVQLVLTFSTPAVWNYLYSFPVTFLSYYVRSVDGRNHTVRLYYDNSAEGTVSDNSHFVVWERVNVSQNYDTMRIGNFHQNYCYQSNDRIDWGYWFVQVAADPSVSTSMAFTELSRMSFITNSPLPPDDKNQPRPCDDMTPALAVAWDLGVVSPGITLSRSLTLAYDQVYSIKVILMKLLRQKLLRENQVNKPICKLPLTYLVCLLPVCILWRHHGGLSQG
;
A
#
# COMPACT_ATOMS: atom_id res chain seq x y z
N MET A 1 -11.60 -4.56 35.24
CA MET A 1 -12.74 -4.60 34.29
C MET A 1 -12.63 -3.58 33.12
N MET A 2 -11.43 -3.12 32.72
CA MET A 2 -11.27 -2.08 31.67
C MET A 2 -10.59 -2.56 30.37
N ALA A 3 -10.37 -3.87 30.18
CA ALA A 3 -9.62 -4.38 29.03
C ALA A 3 -10.48 -4.82 27.83
N SER A 4 -11.80 -5.02 27.99
CA SER A 4 -12.62 -5.71 26.99
C SER A 4 -13.40 -4.80 26.02
N CYS A 5 -13.48 -3.49 26.26
CA CYS A 5 -14.34 -2.59 25.45
C CYS A 5 -13.59 -1.79 24.37
N PHE A 6 -12.26 -1.67 24.50
CA PHE A 6 -11.40 -0.85 23.64
C PHE A 6 -11.07 -1.39 22.23
N PRO A 7 -10.98 -2.72 21.98
CA PRO A 7 -10.68 -3.25 20.64
C PRO A 7 -11.72 -2.83 19.59
N SER A 8 -12.98 -2.69 20.00
CA SER A 8 -14.07 -2.31 19.10
C SER A 8 -14.00 -0.85 18.62
N LEU A 9 -13.39 0.04 19.40
CA LEU A 9 -13.31 1.48 19.09
C LEU A 9 -12.17 1.76 18.11
N VAL A 10 -11.02 1.08 18.28
CA VAL A 10 -9.88 1.18 17.37
C VAL A 10 -10.24 0.60 16.00
N ALA A 11 -10.89 -0.57 15.97
CA ALA A 11 -11.40 -1.17 14.73
C ALA A 11 -12.40 -0.24 14.01
N ARG A 12 -13.32 0.40 14.74
CA ARG A 12 -14.29 1.36 14.16
C ARG A 12 -13.62 2.65 13.66
N LEU A 13 -12.57 3.12 14.34
CA LEU A 13 -11.79 4.29 13.91
C LEU A 13 -10.95 4.00 12.67
N LEU A 14 -10.36 2.80 12.56
CA LEU A 14 -9.65 2.34 11.37
C LEU A 14 -10.59 2.17 10.17
N VAL A 15 -11.76 1.55 10.36
CA VAL A 15 -12.79 1.45 9.29
C VAL A 15 -13.28 2.83 8.85
N SER A 16 -13.49 3.76 9.80
CA SER A 16 -13.85 5.15 9.48
C SER A 16 -12.72 5.93 8.78
N PHE A 17 -11.46 5.62 9.11
CA PHE A 17 -10.26 6.19 8.48
C PHE A 17 -10.12 5.73 7.03
N PHE A 18 -10.31 4.42 6.76
CA PHE A 18 -10.31 3.88 5.41
C PHE A 18 -11.46 4.45 4.56
N LEU A 19 -12.68 4.58 5.11
CA LEU A 19 -13.82 5.19 4.41
C LEU A 19 -13.62 6.68 4.08
N ILE A 20 -13.02 7.46 5.00
CA ILE A 20 -12.74 8.89 4.77
C ILE A 20 -11.62 9.08 3.72
N LEU A 21 -10.59 8.23 3.74
CA LEU A 21 -9.53 8.27 2.73
C LEU A 21 -10.08 7.97 1.33
N GLN A 22 -11.04 7.04 1.23
CA GLN A 22 -11.68 6.65 -0.02
C GLN A 22 -12.48 7.80 -0.68
N CYS A 23 -13.29 8.53 0.10
CA CYS A 23 -14.03 9.70 -0.38
C CYS A 23 -13.13 10.83 -0.93
N VAL A 24 -11.92 10.98 -0.39
CA VAL A 24 -10.97 12.00 -0.86
C VAL A 24 -10.23 11.54 -2.13
N VAL A 25 -10.06 10.23 -2.31
CA VAL A 25 -9.27 9.63 -3.39
C VAL A 25 -10.09 9.37 -4.65
N GLU A 26 -11.32 8.85 -4.54
CA GLU A 26 -12.23 8.64 -5.69
C GLU A 26 -12.57 9.96 -6.41
N GLY A 27 -12.57 11.08 -5.68
CA GLY A 27 -12.84 12.41 -6.23
C GLY A 27 -11.64 13.16 -6.84
N LYS A 28 -10.39 12.71 -6.63
CA LYS A 28 -9.19 13.49 -7.04
C LYS A 28 -8.02 12.69 -7.64
N VAL A 29 -7.95 11.36 -7.48
CA VAL A 29 -6.84 10.53 -8.03
C VAL A 29 -7.20 9.91 -9.39
N SER A 30 -8.34 10.30 -9.98
CA SER A 30 -8.73 9.94 -11.36
C SER A 30 -7.86 10.60 -12.45
N GLY A 31 -6.94 11.49 -12.08
CA GLY A 31 -5.94 12.01 -12.99
C GLY A 31 -4.81 11.01 -13.19
N ALA A 32 -4.95 10.08 -14.14
CA ALA A 32 -3.80 9.40 -14.72
C ALA A 32 -2.77 10.46 -15.12
N VAL A 33 -1.60 10.46 -14.49
CA VAL A 33 -0.50 11.31 -14.93
C VAL A 33 -0.16 10.86 -16.34
N GLN A 34 -0.50 11.69 -17.33
CA GLN A 34 -0.10 11.42 -18.70
C GLN A 34 1.42 11.57 -18.78
N PRO A 35 2.18 10.47 -19.00
CA PRO A 35 3.63 10.47 -18.92
C PRO A 35 4.26 11.47 -19.89
N GLU A 36 3.61 11.71 -21.02
CA GLU A 36 4.03 12.59 -22.10
C GLU A 36 4.18 14.07 -21.66
N LYS A 37 3.45 14.50 -20.62
CA LYS A 37 3.44 15.90 -20.19
C LYS A 37 4.62 16.28 -19.30
N TYR A 38 5.22 15.30 -18.61
CA TYR A 38 6.21 15.51 -17.53
C TYR A 38 7.63 15.04 -17.86
N ASP A 39 7.82 14.33 -18.98
CA ASP A 39 9.11 13.76 -19.42
C ASP A 39 10.26 14.79 -19.51
N ARG A 40 9.90 16.06 -19.75
CA ARG A 40 10.83 17.20 -19.84
C ARG A 40 11.51 17.64 -18.54
N PHE A 41 11.04 17.19 -17.36
CA PHE A 41 11.64 17.57 -16.06
C PHE A 41 12.50 16.48 -15.41
N THR A 42 12.41 15.23 -15.88
CA THR A 42 13.12 14.08 -15.30
C THR A 42 14.06 13.38 -16.28
N ALA A 43 14.11 13.83 -17.55
CA ALA A 43 15.01 13.26 -18.56
C ALA A 43 16.47 13.21 -18.06
N GLY A 44 16.97 11.99 -17.83
CA GLY A 44 18.34 11.72 -17.37
C GLY A 44 18.56 11.76 -15.86
N PHE A 45 17.56 12.08 -15.04
CA PHE A 45 17.68 11.96 -13.58
C PHE A 45 17.39 10.53 -13.12
N ARG A 46 18.40 9.86 -12.57
CA ARG A 46 18.30 8.52 -12.01
C ARG A 46 18.90 8.50 -10.61
N PRO A 47 18.09 8.41 -9.55
CA PRO A 47 18.64 8.32 -8.20
C PRO A 47 19.26 6.92 -7.98
N PRO A 48 20.29 6.80 -7.13
CA PRO A 48 20.90 5.51 -6.79
C PRO A 48 19.95 4.60 -5.99
N SER A 49 18.93 5.19 -5.38
CA SER A 49 17.84 4.49 -4.69
C SER A 49 16.52 5.18 -5.03
N VAL A 50 15.61 4.45 -5.67
CA VAL A 50 14.33 4.97 -6.12
C VAL A 50 13.28 4.75 -5.02
N PRO A 51 12.60 5.81 -4.54
CA PRO A 51 11.53 5.67 -3.56
C PRO A 51 10.32 4.95 -4.15
N LEU A 52 9.78 3.95 -3.45
CA LEU A 52 8.55 3.24 -3.87
C LEU A 52 7.39 3.54 -2.91
N VAL A 53 7.61 3.31 -1.61
CA VAL A 53 6.69 3.64 -0.53
C VAL A 53 7.43 4.63 0.35
N VAL A 54 6.91 5.85 0.56
CA VAL A 54 7.60 6.89 1.34
C VAL A 54 6.63 7.55 2.30
N VAL A 55 6.24 6.78 3.30
CA VAL A 55 5.27 7.23 4.31
C VAL A 55 5.99 7.77 5.53
N ASP A 56 6.74 6.91 6.20
CA ASP A 56 7.44 7.22 7.44
C ASP A 56 8.65 6.27 7.60
N PRO A 57 9.58 6.51 8.53
CA PRO A 57 10.80 5.70 8.66
C PRO A 57 10.56 4.20 8.82
N TYR A 58 9.41 3.76 9.33
CA TYR A 58 9.08 2.35 9.52
C TYR A 58 8.22 1.77 8.39
N PHE A 59 7.67 2.62 7.51
CA PHE A 59 6.98 2.22 6.29
C PHE A 59 7.55 3.00 5.10
N SER A 60 8.82 2.74 4.80
CA SER A 60 9.51 3.30 3.63
C SER A 60 10.25 2.22 2.85
N VAL A 61 9.82 1.94 1.63
CA VAL A 61 10.34 0.90 0.76
C VAL A 61 10.99 1.53 -0.47
N TRP A 62 12.17 1.02 -0.83
CA TRP A 62 13.05 1.58 -1.85
C TRP A 62 13.53 0.49 -2.81
N SER A 63 13.81 0.87 -4.05
CA SER A 63 14.58 0.07 -5.01
C SER A 63 16.01 0.60 -5.07
N MET A 64 16.98 -0.23 -4.70
CA MET A 64 18.41 0.13 -4.69
C MET A 64 19.15 -0.38 -5.95
N ALA A 65 18.43 -0.51 -7.07
CA ALA A 65 18.94 -1.17 -8.27
C ALA A 65 18.73 -0.36 -9.56
N GLU A 66 19.30 -0.84 -10.67
CA GLU A 66 19.13 -0.23 -11.99
C GLU A 66 17.73 -0.35 -12.53
N ASN A 67 17.27 -1.58 -12.64
CA ASN A 67 15.90 -1.87 -12.96
C ASN A 67 15.17 -2.32 -11.70
N LEU A 68 13.87 -2.06 -11.64
CA LEU A 68 13.03 -2.45 -10.50
C LEU A 68 13.04 -3.97 -10.25
N TYR A 69 13.44 -4.75 -11.25
CA TYR A 69 13.59 -6.19 -11.20
C TYR A 69 15.05 -6.65 -10.94
N ASP A 70 16.05 -5.79 -10.82
CA ASP A 70 17.44 -6.29 -10.67
C ASP A 70 17.77 -6.78 -9.25
N ASP A 71 17.07 -6.27 -8.23
CA ASP A 71 17.24 -6.65 -6.83
C ASP A 71 15.87 -6.67 -6.11
N VAL A 72 15.87 -7.21 -4.90
CA VAL A 72 14.73 -7.13 -3.99
C VAL A 72 14.48 -5.71 -3.52
N THR A 73 13.22 -5.36 -3.25
CA THR A 73 12.89 -4.08 -2.60
C THR A 73 13.31 -4.11 -1.14
N ARG A 74 13.71 -2.96 -0.60
CA ARG A 74 14.35 -2.86 0.73
C ARG A 74 13.73 -1.75 1.56
N PHE A 75 13.77 -1.91 2.88
CA PHE A 75 13.63 -0.78 3.79
C PHE A 75 14.78 0.22 3.58
N TRP A 76 14.62 1.45 4.06
CA TRP A 76 15.70 2.45 4.04
C TRP A 76 16.99 1.98 4.75
N THR A 77 16.87 1.01 5.67
CA THR A 77 18.00 0.36 6.37
C THR A 77 18.71 -0.71 5.53
N GLY A 78 18.22 -1.03 4.34
CA GLY A 78 18.79 -2.04 3.44
C GLY A 78 18.29 -3.49 3.64
N ARG A 79 17.49 -3.77 4.69
CA ARG A 79 16.87 -5.10 4.85
C ARG A 79 15.87 -5.35 3.72
N PRO A 80 15.84 -6.56 3.12
CA PRO A 80 14.79 -6.96 2.20
C PRO A 80 13.39 -6.76 2.79
N VAL A 81 12.51 -6.26 1.93
CA VAL A 81 11.07 -6.12 2.12
C VAL A 81 10.46 -6.52 0.80
N ASN A 82 10.14 -7.81 0.66
CA ASN A 82 9.87 -8.33 -0.67
C ASN A 82 8.49 -7.93 -1.14
N MET A 83 8.44 -7.00 -2.10
CA MET A 83 7.31 -6.77 -2.99
C MET A 83 7.68 -7.32 -4.36
N SER A 84 6.82 -8.13 -4.97
CA SER A 84 7.07 -8.70 -6.30
C SER A 84 5.97 -8.34 -7.27
N GLY A 85 6.32 -8.29 -8.56
CA GLY A 85 5.37 -7.96 -9.62
C GLY A 85 5.66 -8.71 -10.90
N MET A 86 4.61 -9.33 -11.47
CA MET A 86 4.67 -10.06 -12.73
C MET A 86 3.53 -9.68 -13.65
N MET A 87 3.77 -9.78 -14.96
CA MET A 87 2.77 -9.64 -16.00
C MET A 87 2.84 -10.85 -16.92
N SER A 88 1.69 -11.42 -17.25
CA SER A 88 1.57 -12.37 -18.36
C SER A 88 1.08 -11.63 -19.60
N ILE A 89 1.73 -11.84 -20.74
CA ILE A 89 1.35 -11.32 -22.07
C ILE A 89 1.28 -12.53 -23.00
N ASP A 90 0.10 -12.83 -23.53
CA ASP A 90 -0.12 -13.95 -24.46
C ASP A 90 0.52 -15.26 -23.96
N ASP A 91 0.25 -15.60 -22.69
CA ASP A 91 0.76 -16.76 -21.94
C ASP A 91 2.25 -16.75 -21.55
N ALA A 92 3.07 -15.86 -22.12
CA ALA A 92 4.43 -15.63 -21.62
C ALA A 92 4.38 -14.82 -20.32
N VAL A 93 5.24 -15.11 -19.34
CA VAL A 93 5.22 -14.47 -18.01
C VAL A 93 6.55 -13.77 -17.74
N TYR A 94 6.47 -12.48 -17.42
CA TYR A 94 7.61 -11.61 -17.18
C TYR A 94 7.53 -10.98 -15.80
N ARG A 95 8.66 -10.90 -15.09
CA ARG A 95 8.76 -10.07 -13.88
C ARG A 95 9.07 -8.62 -14.24
N PHE A 96 8.49 -7.68 -13.51
CA PHE A 96 8.83 -6.26 -13.62
C PHE A 96 9.29 -5.66 -12.28
N MET A 97 9.16 -6.40 -11.18
CA MET A 97 9.59 -5.97 -9.84
C MET A 97 10.09 -7.15 -9.03
N SER A 98 11.24 -6.95 -8.36
CA SER A 98 11.99 -7.93 -7.58
C SER A 98 12.80 -8.97 -8.39
N ASN A 99 13.77 -9.57 -7.71
CA ASN A 99 14.61 -10.69 -8.15
C ASN A 99 14.61 -11.83 -7.11
N GLU A 100 13.50 -11.99 -6.41
CA GLU A 100 13.29 -13.10 -5.46
C GLU A 100 13.22 -14.46 -6.16
N PRO A 101 13.53 -15.57 -5.44
CA PRO A 101 13.26 -16.92 -5.93
C PRO A 101 11.80 -17.11 -6.34
N PHE A 102 11.59 -18.10 -7.23
CA PHE A 102 10.27 -18.48 -7.76
C PHE A 102 9.58 -17.42 -8.63
N LEU A 103 10.32 -16.40 -9.07
CA LEU A 103 9.93 -15.49 -10.15
C LEU A 103 10.47 -16.03 -11.50
N PRO A 104 9.83 -15.68 -12.64
CA PRO A 104 10.36 -16.04 -13.96
C PRO A 104 11.74 -15.40 -14.18
N GLU A 105 12.61 -16.09 -14.92
CA GLU A 105 13.92 -15.54 -15.27
C GLU A 105 13.80 -14.29 -16.14
N GLU A 106 12.85 -14.31 -17.09
CA GLU A 106 12.60 -13.23 -18.03
C GLU A 106 11.94 -12.02 -17.36
N SER A 107 12.51 -10.84 -17.61
CA SER A 107 12.02 -9.55 -17.12
C SER A 107 11.41 -8.70 -18.24
N MET A 108 10.36 -7.94 -17.95
CA MET A 108 9.90 -6.90 -18.87
C MET A 108 10.97 -5.80 -18.98
N LYS A 109 11.31 -5.34 -20.18
CA LYS A 109 12.33 -4.28 -20.33
C LYS A 109 11.87 -2.96 -19.71
N GLN A 110 12.62 -2.46 -18.71
CA GLN A 110 12.43 -1.11 -18.18
C GLN A 110 12.89 -0.08 -19.21
N VAL A 111 11.99 0.81 -19.63
CA VAL A 111 12.23 1.86 -20.62
C VAL A 111 12.52 3.20 -19.94
N ASN A 112 11.85 3.50 -18.83
CA ASN A 112 12.02 4.76 -18.12
C ASN A 112 11.70 4.62 -16.61
N VAL A 113 12.29 5.50 -15.81
CA VAL A 113 11.90 5.77 -14.43
C VAL A 113 11.90 7.28 -14.20
N SER A 114 10.82 7.81 -13.63
CA SER A 114 10.68 9.23 -13.29
C SER A 114 10.25 9.38 -11.84
N VAL A 115 11.00 10.19 -11.09
CA VAL A 115 10.75 10.44 -9.66
C VAL A 115 10.24 11.87 -9.49
N PHE A 116 9.06 11.99 -8.91
CA PHE A 116 8.36 13.23 -8.57
C PHE A 116 8.21 13.34 -7.05
N PRO A 117 7.87 14.52 -6.51
CA PRO A 117 7.80 14.73 -5.05
C PRO A 117 6.91 13.74 -4.29
N THR A 118 5.83 13.26 -4.90
CA THR A 118 4.87 12.32 -4.29
C THR A 118 4.67 11.05 -5.10
N GLN A 119 5.41 10.87 -6.19
CA GLN A 119 5.19 9.78 -7.12
C GLN A 119 6.48 9.25 -7.72
N THR A 120 6.50 7.94 -7.96
CA THR A 120 7.52 7.28 -8.78
C THR A 120 6.82 6.54 -9.90
N VAL A 121 7.24 6.80 -11.13
CA VAL A 121 6.62 6.25 -12.35
C VAL A 121 7.66 5.43 -13.10
N TYR A 122 7.43 4.14 -13.22
CA TYR A 122 8.20 3.24 -14.08
C TYR A 122 7.43 2.96 -15.37
N THR A 123 8.15 2.88 -16.49
CA THR A 123 7.59 2.42 -17.76
C THR A 123 8.35 1.19 -18.22
N PHE A 124 7.62 0.11 -18.49
CA PHE A 124 8.13 -1.14 -19.04
C PHE A 124 7.49 -1.41 -20.40
N GLN A 125 8.21 -2.10 -21.27
CA GLN A 125 7.68 -2.59 -22.54
C GLN A 125 8.19 -4.00 -22.80
N GLN A 126 7.29 -4.89 -23.19
CA GLN A 126 7.61 -6.25 -23.58
C GLN A 126 6.53 -6.75 -24.54
N ASP A 127 6.92 -7.49 -25.58
CA ASP A 127 6.01 -8.22 -26.46
C ASP A 127 4.80 -7.43 -27.00
N GLY A 128 5.04 -6.15 -27.36
CA GLY A 128 3.99 -5.28 -27.92
C GLY A 128 3.06 -4.64 -26.89
N VAL A 129 3.29 -4.87 -25.60
CA VAL A 129 2.55 -4.26 -24.48
C VAL A 129 3.43 -3.30 -23.68
N GLN A 130 2.84 -2.18 -23.27
CA GLN A 130 3.45 -1.24 -22.33
C GLN A 130 2.74 -1.31 -20.98
N LEU A 131 3.54 -1.38 -19.91
CA LEU A 131 3.10 -1.21 -18.53
C LEU A 131 3.66 0.10 -17.97
N VAL A 132 2.79 0.96 -17.45
CA VAL A 132 3.18 2.10 -16.61
C VAL A 132 2.78 1.78 -15.17
N LEU A 133 3.79 1.67 -14.30
CA LEU A 133 3.63 1.40 -12.88
C LEU A 133 3.89 2.67 -12.08
N THR A 134 2.90 3.13 -11.34
CA THR A 134 2.99 4.38 -10.56
C THR A 134 2.78 4.11 -9.08
N PHE A 135 3.80 4.41 -8.29
CA PHE A 135 3.69 4.52 -6.84
C PHE A 135 3.29 5.96 -6.49
N SER A 136 2.21 6.16 -5.74
CA SER A 136 1.73 7.49 -5.34
C SER A 136 1.51 7.57 -3.83
N THR A 137 2.32 8.38 -3.15
CA THR A 137 2.18 8.64 -1.71
C THR A 137 1.77 10.10 -1.50
N PRO A 138 0.50 10.39 -1.17
CA PRO A 138 0.00 11.76 -1.10
C PRO A 138 0.56 12.52 0.11
N ALA A 139 1.72 13.16 -0.06
CA ALA A 139 2.35 14.02 0.95
C ALA A 139 2.00 15.50 0.72
N VAL A 140 0.69 15.83 0.70
CA VAL A 140 0.21 17.18 0.40
C VAL A 140 0.28 18.09 1.65
N TRP A 141 0.74 19.33 1.45
CA TRP A 141 1.05 20.36 2.47
C TRP A 141 -0.03 20.64 3.52
N ASN A 142 -1.27 20.24 3.24
CA ASN A 142 -2.45 20.68 3.97
C ASN A 142 -3.08 19.50 4.72
N TYR A 143 -2.42 18.95 5.75
CA TYR A 143 -2.96 17.96 6.71
C TYR A 143 -2.89 16.47 6.33
N LEU A 144 -2.31 16.08 5.18
CA LEU A 144 -2.25 14.67 4.73
C LEU A 144 -0.94 13.94 5.08
N TYR A 145 0.02 14.59 5.76
CA TYR A 145 1.32 13.99 6.14
C TYR A 145 1.25 12.84 7.15
N SER A 146 0.06 12.43 7.58
CA SER A 146 -0.14 11.41 8.60
C SER A 146 -0.90 10.18 8.09
N PHE A 147 -1.15 10.08 6.78
CA PHE A 147 -1.84 8.90 6.22
C PHE A 147 -0.79 7.91 5.72
N PRO A 148 -0.64 6.74 6.37
CA PRO A 148 0.38 5.80 6.01
C PRO A 148 -0.03 4.94 4.82
N VAL A 149 -0.25 5.61 3.68
CA VAL A 149 -0.87 5.01 2.49
C VAL A 149 -0.11 5.37 1.22
N THR A 150 0.15 4.35 0.41
CA THR A 150 0.69 4.46 -0.94
C THR A 150 -0.25 3.75 -1.90
N PHE A 151 -0.65 4.42 -2.98
CA PHE A 151 -1.39 3.82 -4.08
C PHE A 151 -0.43 3.27 -5.12
N LEU A 152 -0.65 2.04 -5.55
CA LEU A 152 0.07 1.42 -6.65
C LEU A 152 -0.88 1.25 -7.82
N SER A 153 -0.63 2.01 -8.88
CA SER A 153 -1.48 2.05 -10.08
C SER A 153 -0.77 1.47 -11.29
N TYR A 154 -1.48 0.64 -12.03
CA TYR A 154 -1.05 -0.04 -13.24
C TYR A 154 -1.82 0.53 -14.42
N TYR A 155 -1.13 0.93 -15.47
CA TYR A 155 -1.74 1.29 -16.75
C TYR A 155 -1.14 0.42 -17.85
N VAL A 156 -1.99 -0.31 -18.56
CA VAL A 156 -1.59 -1.29 -19.56
C VAL A 156 -2.21 -0.93 -20.90
N ARG A 157 -1.38 -0.88 -21.95
CA ARG A 157 -1.84 -0.64 -23.33
C ARG A 157 -1.03 -1.44 -24.35
N SER A 158 -1.66 -1.76 -25.47
CA SER A 158 -0.96 -2.24 -26.67
C SER A 158 -0.21 -1.08 -27.33
N VAL A 159 1.03 -1.34 -27.75
CA VAL A 159 1.89 -0.39 -28.47
C VAL A 159 2.26 -0.85 -29.89
N ASP A 160 1.95 -2.09 -30.24
CA ASP A 160 2.26 -2.67 -31.56
C ASP A 160 1.03 -2.73 -32.50
N GLY A 161 -0.14 -2.31 -32.02
CA GLY A 161 -1.39 -2.33 -32.80
C GLY A 161 -2.08 -3.69 -32.85
N ARG A 162 -1.68 -4.66 -32.03
CA ARG A 162 -2.34 -5.97 -31.88
C ARG A 162 -3.08 -6.09 -30.54
N ASN A 163 -4.02 -7.01 -30.50
CA ASN A 163 -4.70 -7.40 -29.27
C ASN A 163 -3.78 -8.34 -28.48
N HIS A 164 -3.68 -8.12 -27.17
CA HIS A 164 -2.93 -8.99 -26.26
C HIS A 164 -3.79 -9.44 -25.09
N THR A 165 -3.67 -10.70 -24.69
CA THR A 165 -4.30 -11.18 -23.44
C THR A 165 -3.34 -10.94 -22.28
N VAL A 166 -3.77 -10.21 -21.26
CA VAL A 166 -2.88 -9.76 -20.18
C VAL A 166 -3.41 -10.15 -18.80
N ARG A 167 -2.52 -10.67 -17.96
CA ARG A 167 -2.74 -10.85 -16.52
C ARG A 167 -1.68 -10.12 -15.71
N LEU A 168 -2.03 -9.60 -14.54
CA LEU A 168 -1.12 -8.91 -13.62
C LEU A 168 -1.05 -9.64 -12.29
N TYR A 169 0.10 -9.61 -11.63
CA TYR A 169 0.32 -10.13 -10.29
C TYR A 169 1.14 -9.18 -9.44
N TYR A 170 0.77 -9.08 -8.17
CA TYR A 170 1.50 -8.39 -7.12
C TYR A 170 1.52 -9.24 -5.85
N ASP A 171 2.64 -9.27 -5.13
CA ASP A 171 2.66 -9.69 -3.72
C ASP A 171 3.54 -8.80 -2.84
N ASN A 172 3.25 -8.79 -1.54
CA ASN A 172 4.20 -8.39 -0.52
C ASN A 172 4.29 -9.44 0.60
N SER A 173 5.51 -9.73 1.04
CA SER A 173 5.81 -10.73 2.07
C SER A 173 5.68 -10.18 3.50
N ALA A 174 5.57 -11.11 4.45
CA ALA A 174 5.54 -10.84 5.88
C ALA A 174 6.81 -10.18 6.44
N GLU A 175 7.95 -10.28 5.74
CA GLU A 175 9.25 -9.78 6.20
C GLU A 175 9.26 -8.28 6.46
N GLY A 176 8.38 -7.53 5.78
CA GLY A 176 8.18 -6.10 6.02
C GLY A 176 7.46 -5.77 7.32
N THR A 177 7.08 -6.76 8.13
CA THR A 177 6.27 -6.55 9.35
C THR A 177 6.94 -7.01 10.63
N VAL A 178 8.16 -7.54 10.51
CA VAL A 178 8.93 -8.09 11.63
C VAL A 178 10.37 -7.57 11.62
N SER A 179 10.91 -7.39 12.82
CA SER A 179 12.32 -7.04 13.00
C SER A 179 13.26 -8.24 12.78
N ASP A 180 12.79 -9.45 13.08
CA ASP A 180 13.48 -10.73 12.90
C ASP A 180 12.57 -11.71 12.13
N ASN A 181 13.12 -12.45 11.18
CA ASN A 181 12.33 -13.40 10.40
C ASN A 181 11.91 -14.63 11.23
N SER A 182 12.55 -14.89 12.38
CA SER A 182 12.09 -15.93 13.31
C SER A 182 10.85 -15.52 14.11
N HIS A 183 10.42 -14.25 14.04
CA HIS A 183 9.24 -13.77 14.74
C HIS A 183 7.96 -14.31 14.10
N PHE A 184 6.98 -14.60 14.95
CA PHE A 184 5.71 -15.15 14.54
C PHE A 184 4.83 -14.07 13.92
N VAL A 185 4.19 -14.40 12.80
CA VAL A 185 3.27 -13.51 12.07
C VAL A 185 1.86 -14.08 12.02
N VAL A 186 0.89 -13.19 11.91
CA VAL A 186 -0.53 -13.48 11.68
C VAL A 186 -1.05 -12.67 10.51
N TRP A 187 -2.04 -13.21 9.82
CA TRP A 187 -2.66 -12.59 8.65
C TRP A 187 -4.17 -12.84 8.63
N GLU A 188 -4.93 -11.84 8.19
CA GLU A 188 -6.38 -11.97 8.12
C GLU A 188 -7.00 -11.04 7.08
N ARG A 189 -8.20 -11.39 6.64
CA ARG A 189 -9.06 -10.50 5.86
C ARG A 189 -9.81 -9.56 6.79
N VAL A 190 -9.84 -8.29 6.45
CA VAL A 190 -10.52 -7.25 7.21
C VAL A 190 -11.72 -6.77 6.40
N ASN A 191 -12.92 -6.88 6.97
CA ASN A 191 -14.10 -6.33 6.33
C ASN A 191 -14.18 -4.82 6.61
N VAL A 192 -13.71 -4.01 5.65
CA VAL A 192 -13.81 -2.54 5.69
C VAL A 192 -15.08 -2.07 4.98
N SER A 193 -15.34 -2.61 3.79
CA SER A 193 -16.59 -2.41 3.05
C SER A 193 -16.80 -3.56 2.04
N GLN A 194 -18.00 -3.68 1.50
CA GLN A 194 -18.32 -4.74 0.52
C GLN A 194 -17.67 -4.53 -0.84
N ASN A 195 -17.19 -3.31 -1.13
CA ASN A 195 -16.61 -2.96 -2.43
C ASN A 195 -15.11 -3.25 -2.52
N TYR A 196 -14.50 -3.71 -1.43
CA TYR A 196 -13.07 -3.92 -1.35
C TYR A 196 -12.76 -5.23 -0.65
N ASP A 197 -11.74 -5.88 -1.16
CA ASP A 197 -11.07 -6.96 -0.47
C ASP A 197 -9.83 -6.40 0.21
N THR A 198 -9.75 -6.57 1.52
CA THR A 198 -8.68 -6.01 2.34
C THR A 198 -8.03 -7.14 3.13
N MET A 199 -6.73 -7.29 2.95
CA MET A 199 -5.91 -8.26 3.66
C MET A 199 -4.90 -7.52 4.52
N ARG A 200 -4.52 -8.11 5.65
CA ARG A 200 -3.44 -7.60 6.48
C ARG A 200 -2.54 -8.72 6.96
N ILE A 201 -1.27 -8.39 7.18
CA ILE A 201 -0.28 -9.25 7.82
C ILE A 201 0.54 -8.45 8.83
N GLY A 202 0.96 -9.07 9.93
CA GLY A 202 1.76 -8.40 10.95
C GLY A 202 2.32 -9.34 11.99
N ASN A 203 3.22 -8.81 12.84
CA ASN A 203 3.77 -9.53 13.98
C ASN A 203 2.67 -9.98 14.96
N PHE A 204 2.68 -11.23 15.41
CA PHE A 204 1.69 -11.78 16.33
C PHE A 204 1.70 -11.13 17.71
N HIS A 205 2.90 -10.87 18.26
CA HIS A 205 3.06 -10.40 19.64
C HIS A 205 2.73 -8.92 19.82
N GLN A 206 2.83 -8.11 18.76
CA GLN A 206 2.53 -6.68 18.77
C GLN A 206 3.21 -5.95 19.96
N ASN A 207 4.53 -6.14 20.09
CA ASN A 207 5.33 -5.54 21.16
C ASN A 207 5.47 -4.03 20.96
N TYR A 208 4.46 -3.26 21.38
CA TYR A 208 4.44 -1.82 21.17
C TYR A 208 5.66 -1.13 21.80
N CYS A 209 6.28 -0.23 21.03
CA CYS A 209 7.48 0.52 21.44
C CYS A 209 8.73 -0.34 21.67
N TYR A 210 8.69 -1.63 21.35
CA TYR A 210 9.88 -2.47 21.33
C TYR A 210 10.59 -2.28 19.98
N GLN A 211 11.70 -1.56 20.01
CA GLN A 211 12.56 -1.37 18.84
C GLN A 211 13.77 -2.30 18.98
N SER A 212 13.94 -3.19 18.03
CA SER A 212 15.21 -3.89 17.83
C SER A 212 15.78 -3.49 16.46
N ASN A 213 17.07 -3.13 16.42
CA ASN A 213 17.82 -2.92 15.18
C ASN A 213 17.19 -1.92 14.17
N ASP A 214 16.71 -0.76 14.65
CA ASP A 214 16.08 0.29 13.84
C ASP A 214 14.78 -0.13 13.11
N ARG A 215 14.09 -1.16 13.59
CA ARG A 215 12.80 -1.62 13.01
C ARG A 215 11.62 -1.46 13.93
N ILE A 216 10.47 -1.29 13.31
CA ILE A 216 9.19 -1.57 13.94
C ILE A 216 8.99 -3.08 14.00
N ASP A 217 8.56 -3.59 15.15
CA ASP A 217 8.23 -5.00 15.36
C ASP A 217 6.75 -5.16 15.76
N TRP A 218 5.94 -4.18 15.37
CA TRP A 218 4.50 -4.11 15.63
C TRP A 218 3.79 -3.45 14.45
N GLY A 219 2.47 -3.55 14.47
CA GLY A 219 1.61 -3.06 13.42
C GLY A 219 1.28 -4.10 12.37
N TYR A 220 0.56 -3.65 11.34
CA TYR A 220 0.09 -4.49 10.26
C TYR A 220 0.29 -3.79 8.92
N TRP A 221 0.80 -4.52 7.94
CA TRP A 221 0.81 -4.12 6.54
C TRP A 221 -0.48 -4.59 5.88
N PHE A 222 -1.21 -3.66 5.29
CA PHE A 222 -2.43 -3.88 4.55
C PHE A 222 -2.21 -3.82 3.03
N VAL A 223 -2.90 -4.71 2.33
CA VAL A 223 -3.19 -4.61 0.90
C VAL A 223 -4.70 -4.54 0.74
N GLN A 224 -5.16 -3.53 0.00
CA GLN A 224 -6.56 -3.38 -0.34
C GLN A 224 -6.72 -3.24 -1.86
N VAL A 225 -7.69 -3.96 -2.41
CA VAL A 225 -8.04 -3.93 -3.83
C VAL A 225 -9.56 -3.87 -3.98
N ALA A 226 -10.06 -3.28 -5.07
CA ALA A 226 -11.48 -3.30 -5.38
C ALA A 226 -11.97 -4.75 -5.51
N ALA A 227 -13.12 -5.06 -4.91
CA ALA A 227 -13.79 -6.34 -5.05
C ALA A 227 -14.44 -6.40 -6.44
N ASP A 228 -13.80 -7.13 -7.35
CA ASP A 228 -14.24 -7.30 -8.73
C ASP A 228 -14.01 -8.76 -9.16
N PRO A 229 -14.90 -9.37 -9.97
CA PRO A 229 -14.75 -10.77 -10.41
C PRO A 229 -13.44 -11.08 -11.15
N SER A 230 -12.81 -10.07 -11.75
CA SER A 230 -11.50 -10.20 -12.42
C SER A 230 -10.31 -10.17 -11.46
N VAL A 231 -10.54 -10.03 -10.15
CA VAL A 231 -9.51 -9.95 -9.12
C VAL A 231 -9.52 -11.24 -8.30
N SER A 232 -8.35 -11.86 -8.18
CA SER A 232 -8.09 -12.96 -7.25
C SER A 232 -7.12 -12.49 -6.18
N THR A 233 -7.36 -12.86 -4.92
CA THR A 233 -6.48 -12.51 -3.80
C THR A 233 -6.19 -13.74 -2.95
N SER A 234 -5.03 -13.77 -2.31
CA SER A 234 -4.65 -14.87 -1.43
C SER A 234 -3.71 -14.41 -0.31
N MET A 235 -3.85 -15.05 0.86
CA MET A 235 -2.89 -14.96 1.96
C MET A 235 -2.23 -16.33 2.17
N ALA A 236 -1.43 -16.75 1.19
CA ALA A 236 -0.64 -17.97 1.23
C ALA A 236 0.86 -17.63 1.16
N PHE A 237 1.72 -18.65 1.10
CA PHE A 237 3.15 -18.42 1.00
C PHE A 237 3.60 -18.00 -0.40
N THR A 238 4.73 -17.29 -0.48
CA THR A 238 5.27 -16.65 -1.69
C THR A 238 5.42 -17.64 -2.85
N GLU A 239 6.07 -18.78 -2.62
CA GLU A 239 6.33 -19.80 -3.65
C GLU A 239 5.04 -20.30 -4.30
N LEU A 240 4.05 -20.72 -3.51
CA LEU A 240 2.79 -21.25 -4.02
C LEU A 240 1.98 -20.19 -4.78
N SER A 241 1.92 -18.97 -4.27
CA SER A 241 1.16 -17.88 -4.90
C SER A 241 1.77 -17.46 -6.24
N ARG A 242 3.10 -17.35 -6.29
CA ARG A 242 3.84 -17.02 -7.53
C ARG A 242 3.72 -18.14 -8.54
N MET A 243 3.86 -19.39 -8.10
CA MET A 243 3.78 -20.53 -9.00
C MET A 243 2.39 -20.72 -9.60
N SER A 244 1.32 -20.53 -8.81
CA SER A 244 -0.05 -20.50 -9.34
C SER A 244 -0.21 -19.48 -10.47
N PHE A 245 0.34 -18.26 -10.32
CA PHE A 245 0.26 -17.25 -11.37
C PHE A 245 1.01 -17.66 -12.64
N ILE A 246 2.25 -18.14 -12.48
CA ILE A 246 3.13 -18.58 -13.56
C ILE A 246 2.50 -19.73 -14.35
N THR A 247 1.90 -20.72 -13.67
CA THR A 247 1.25 -21.87 -14.31
C THR A 247 -0.19 -21.60 -14.73
N ASN A 248 -0.65 -20.35 -14.68
CA ASN A 248 -2.03 -19.95 -14.98
C ASN A 248 -3.09 -20.79 -14.22
N SER A 249 -2.78 -21.09 -12.97
CA SER A 249 -3.67 -21.79 -12.04
C SER A 249 -4.32 -20.77 -11.09
N PRO A 250 -5.51 -21.07 -10.53
CA PRO A 250 -6.11 -20.22 -9.49
C PRO A 250 -5.13 -19.97 -8.34
N LEU A 251 -5.15 -18.76 -7.78
CA LEU A 251 -4.41 -18.49 -6.55
C LEU A 251 -4.87 -19.46 -5.44
N PRO A 252 -3.95 -19.92 -4.58
CA PRO A 252 -4.30 -20.82 -3.50
C PRO A 252 -5.31 -20.17 -2.53
N PRO A 253 -6.11 -20.97 -1.82
CA PRO A 253 -6.93 -20.44 -0.74
C PRO A 253 -6.05 -19.84 0.37
N ASP A 254 -6.64 -18.96 1.19
CA ASP A 254 -5.95 -18.41 2.35
C ASP A 254 -5.40 -19.52 3.25
N ASP A 255 -4.11 -19.44 3.56
CA ASP A 255 -3.48 -20.33 4.53
C ASP A 255 -4.04 -20.04 5.93
N LYS A 256 -4.39 -21.09 6.67
CA LYS A 256 -4.94 -21.01 8.04
C LYS A 256 -3.93 -21.43 9.10
N ASN A 257 -2.73 -21.88 8.70
CA ASN A 257 -1.67 -22.31 9.60
C ASN A 257 -0.91 -21.10 10.16
N GLN A 258 -1.55 -20.42 11.12
CA GLN A 258 -1.00 -19.26 11.81
C GLN A 258 -1.31 -19.32 13.33
N PRO A 259 -0.50 -18.69 14.19
CA PRO A 259 0.74 -17.98 13.86
C PRO A 259 1.89 -18.93 13.54
N ARG A 260 2.83 -18.49 12.70
CA ARG A 260 4.09 -19.20 12.42
C ARG A 260 5.24 -18.21 12.20
N PRO A 261 6.52 -18.65 12.29
CA PRO A 261 7.66 -17.80 11.95
C PRO A 261 7.53 -17.19 10.55
N CYS A 262 8.07 -15.97 10.36
CA CYS A 262 8.01 -15.26 9.08
C CYS A 262 8.83 -15.94 7.96
N ASP A 263 9.87 -16.69 8.30
CA ASP A 263 10.68 -17.48 7.36
C ASP A 263 10.13 -18.89 7.08
N ASP A 264 9.12 -19.36 7.82
CA ASP A 264 8.47 -20.65 7.57
C ASP A 264 7.41 -20.50 6.46
N MET A 265 7.76 -20.95 5.25
CA MET A 265 7.02 -20.73 4.00
C MET A 265 6.45 -19.30 3.97
N THR A 266 7.32 -18.33 3.74
CA THR A 266 7.07 -16.90 3.97
C THR A 266 5.67 -16.47 3.51
N PRO A 267 4.77 -16.12 4.45
CA PRO A 267 3.42 -15.69 4.09
C PRO A 267 3.45 -14.38 3.30
N ALA A 268 2.53 -14.23 2.36
CA ALA A 268 2.42 -13.05 1.52
C ALA A 268 0.96 -12.66 1.28
N LEU A 269 0.75 -11.38 1.00
CA LEU A 269 -0.52 -10.84 0.52
C LEU A 269 -0.44 -10.75 -1.00
N ALA A 270 -1.05 -11.69 -1.71
CA ALA A 270 -1.01 -11.79 -3.16
C ALA A 270 -2.30 -11.26 -3.80
N VAL A 271 -2.16 -10.56 -4.92
CA VAL A 271 -3.26 -10.06 -5.75
C VAL A 271 -2.94 -10.36 -7.21
N ALA A 272 -3.88 -10.96 -7.92
CA ALA A 272 -3.82 -11.18 -9.35
C ALA A 272 -5.04 -10.55 -10.04
N TRP A 273 -4.81 -9.95 -11.20
CA TRP A 273 -5.86 -9.44 -12.08
C TRP A 273 -5.83 -10.18 -13.40
N ASP A 274 -7.00 -10.59 -13.87
CA ASP A 274 -7.23 -10.91 -15.27
C ASP A 274 -7.70 -9.63 -15.99
N LEU A 275 -6.85 -9.04 -16.84
CA LEU A 275 -7.23 -7.86 -17.61
C LEU A 275 -8.02 -8.22 -18.88
N GLY A 276 -8.07 -9.50 -19.25
CA GLY A 276 -8.59 -9.95 -20.52
C GLY A 276 -7.79 -9.38 -21.69
N VAL A 277 -8.50 -8.96 -22.74
CA VAL A 277 -7.88 -8.48 -23.98
C VAL A 277 -7.61 -6.97 -23.93
N VAL A 278 -6.35 -6.60 -24.04
CA VAL A 278 -5.89 -5.22 -24.23
C VAL A 278 -5.89 -4.91 -25.73
N SER A 279 -6.91 -4.18 -26.19
CA SER A 279 -7.05 -3.77 -27.59
C SER A 279 -6.28 -2.48 -27.91
N PRO A 280 -5.82 -2.30 -29.16
CA PRO A 280 -5.18 -1.06 -29.61
C PRO A 280 -6.03 0.19 -29.32
N GLY A 281 -5.39 1.24 -28.83
CA GLY A 281 -6.04 2.52 -28.50
C GLY A 281 -6.80 2.54 -27.17
N ILE A 282 -6.93 1.40 -26.48
CA ILE A 282 -7.52 1.31 -25.14
C ILE A 282 -6.40 1.17 -24.11
N THR A 283 -6.50 1.93 -23.02
CA THR A 283 -5.63 1.77 -21.84
C THR A 283 -6.47 1.21 -20.70
N LEU A 284 -6.11 0.04 -20.21
CA LEU A 284 -6.73 -0.55 -19.03
C LEU A 284 -5.96 -0.10 -17.78
N SER A 285 -6.69 0.15 -16.69
CA SER A 285 -6.09 0.51 -15.41
C SER A 285 -6.52 -0.44 -14.28
N ARG A 286 -5.59 -0.68 -13.36
CA ARG A 286 -5.83 -1.33 -12.07
C ARG A 286 -5.07 -0.58 -10.98
N SER A 287 -5.53 -0.73 -9.75
CA SER A 287 -4.84 -0.14 -8.61
C SER A 287 -5.04 -0.98 -7.36
N LEU A 288 -4.06 -0.93 -6.49
CA LEU A 288 -4.16 -1.42 -5.11
C LEU A 288 -3.68 -0.32 -4.15
N THR A 289 -4.08 -0.45 -2.90
CA THR A 289 -3.68 0.44 -1.81
C THR A 289 -2.81 -0.34 -0.84
N LEU A 290 -1.61 0.19 -0.57
CA LEU A 290 -0.72 -0.27 0.48
C LEU A 290 -0.87 0.65 1.68
N ALA A 291 -1.02 0.09 2.87
CA ALA A 291 -1.02 0.86 4.09
C ALA A 291 -0.29 0.14 5.23
N TYR A 292 0.19 0.90 6.21
CA TYR A 292 0.77 0.32 7.42
C TYR A 292 0.17 0.95 8.66
N ASP A 293 -0.48 0.13 9.50
CA ASP A 293 -1.03 0.60 10.76
C ASP A 293 -0.03 0.37 11.90
N GLN A 294 0.55 1.47 12.37
CA GLN A 294 1.31 1.50 13.62
C GLN A 294 0.36 1.85 14.76
N VAL A 295 -0.44 0.88 15.21
CA VAL A 295 -1.55 1.00 16.19
C VAL A 295 -1.26 1.97 17.35
N TYR A 296 -0.02 2.00 17.84
CA TYR A 296 0.41 2.88 18.93
C TYR A 296 0.70 4.34 18.50
N SER A 297 1.28 4.57 17.32
CA SER A 297 1.57 5.91 16.78
C SER A 297 0.27 6.72 16.61
N ILE A 298 -0.79 6.07 16.11
CA ILE A 298 -2.13 6.67 16.01
C ILE A 298 -2.66 7.04 17.40
N LYS A 299 -2.51 6.16 18.40
CA LYS A 299 -2.95 6.41 19.77
C LYS A 299 -2.27 7.64 20.39
N VAL A 300 -0.96 7.79 20.20
CA VAL A 300 -0.19 8.93 20.74
C VAL A 300 -0.55 10.24 20.03
N ILE A 301 -0.68 10.23 18.70
CA ILE A 301 -1.09 11.41 17.92
C ILE A 301 -2.49 11.85 18.33
N LEU A 302 -3.45 10.91 18.39
CA LEU A 302 -4.82 11.19 18.79
C LEU A 302 -4.88 11.73 20.22
N MET A 303 -4.12 11.16 21.15
CA MET A 303 -4.00 11.67 22.52
C MET A 303 -3.40 13.08 22.60
N LYS A 304 -2.37 13.39 21.81
CA LYS A 304 -1.78 14.73 21.74
C LYS A 304 -2.78 15.75 21.17
N LEU A 305 -3.49 15.41 20.10
CA LEU A 305 -4.52 16.27 19.49
C LEU A 305 -5.72 16.48 20.43
N LEU A 306 -6.18 15.42 21.09
CA LEU A 306 -7.20 15.48 22.15
C LEU A 306 -6.77 16.43 23.26
N ARG A 307 -5.53 16.29 23.75
CA ARG A 307 -5.00 17.13 24.82
C ARG A 307 -4.90 18.59 24.39
N GLN A 308 -4.43 18.88 23.18
CA GLN A 308 -4.40 20.24 22.63
C GLN A 308 -5.81 20.85 22.52
N LYS A 309 -6.80 20.08 22.08
CA LYS A 309 -8.20 20.56 22.00
C LYS A 309 -8.79 20.82 23.38
N LEU A 310 -8.60 19.90 24.33
CA LEU A 310 -9.05 20.06 25.72
C LEU A 310 -8.37 21.25 26.42
N LEU A 311 -7.11 21.55 26.09
CA LEU A 311 -6.41 22.75 26.54
C LEU A 311 -7.05 24.03 25.98
N ARG A 312 -7.39 24.06 24.68
CA ARG A 312 -8.07 25.22 24.06
C ARG A 312 -9.47 25.46 24.61
N GLU A 313 -10.17 24.41 25.02
CA GLU A 313 -11.55 24.48 25.55
C GLU A 313 -11.62 24.61 27.08
N ASN A 314 -10.47 24.74 27.78
CA ASN A 314 -10.37 24.72 29.26
C ASN A 314 -11.03 23.49 29.91
N GLN A 315 -10.98 22.34 29.24
CA GLN A 315 -11.57 21.06 29.69
C GLN A 315 -10.52 20.00 30.08
N VAL A 316 -9.33 20.42 30.49
CA VAL A 316 -8.15 19.54 30.72
C VAL A 316 -8.40 18.43 31.76
N ASN A 317 -9.31 18.65 32.72
CA ASN A 317 -9.60 17.71 33.80
C ASN A 317 -10.72 16.69 33.46
N LYS A 318 -11.31 16.74 32.26
CA LYS A 318 -12.34 15.76 31.88
C LYS A 318 -11.69 14.40 31.57
N PRO A 319 -12.12 13.31 32.25
CA PRO A 319 -11.60 11.98 31.94
C PRO A 319 -12.03 11.56 30.53
N ILE A 320 -11.07 11.05 29.74
CA ILE A 320 -11.23 10.73 28.32
C ILE A 320 -12.41 9.76 28.07
N CYS A 321 -12.66 8.83 29.01
CA CYS A 321 -13.76 7.87 28.94
C CYS A 321 -15.17 8.46 29.10
N LYS A 322 -15.28 9.74 29.51
CA LYS A 322 -16.56 10.46 29.62
C LYS A 322 -16.80 11.43 28.46
N LEU A 323 -15.90 11.48 27.47
CA LEU A 323 -16.09 12.26 26.26
C LEU A 323 -17.07 11.49 25.33
N PRO A 324 -18.11 12.15 24.80
CA PRO A 324 -19.05 11.48 23.89
C PRO A 324 -18.33 11.06 22.60
N LEU A 325 -18.79 9.99 21.95
CA LEU A 325 -18.17 9.44 20.73
C LEU A 325 -18.03 10.51 19.62
N THR A 326 -18.95 11.47 19.59
CA THR A 326 -18.92 12.64 18.72
C THR A 326 -17.72 13.54 18.95
N TYR A 327 -17.12 13.63 20.15
CA TYR A 327 -15.89 14.41 20.39
C TYR A 327 -14.66 13.78 19.74
N LEU A 328 -14.58 12.44 19.75
CA LEU A 328 -13.54 11.66 19.07
C LEU A 328 -13.71 11.69 17.56
N VAL A 329 -14.95 11.58 17.08
CA VAL A 329 -15.28 11.73 15.67
C VAL A 329 -15.01 13.16 15.22
N CYS A 330 -15.38 14.20 15.98
CA CYS A 330 -15.12 15.62 15.64
C CYS A 330 -13.63 15.98 15.55
N LEU A 331 -12.70 15.18 16.07
CA LEU A 331 -11.27 15.43 15.83
C LEU A 331 -10.83 15.08 14.40
N LEU A 332 -11.63 14.30 13.66
CA LEU A 332 -11.38 13.95 12.26
C LEU A 332 -11.93 15.00 11.24
N PRO A 333 -13.10 15.65 11.44
CA PRO A 333 -13.62 16.70 10.57
C PRO A 333 -13.56 18.13 11.13
N VAL A 334 -13.04 18.41 12.34
CA VAL A 334 -12.77 19.82 12.76
C VAL A 334 -11.71 20.49 11.86
N CYS A 335 -10.97 19.72 11.05
CA CYS A 335 -10.14 20.25 9.97
C CYS A 335 -10.93 20.63 8.69
N ILE A 336 -12.20 20.28 8.55
CA ILE A 336 -12.96 20.42 7.28
C ILE A 336 -13.87 21.67 7.24
N LEU A 337 -14.31 22.25 8.37
CA LEU A 337 -15.36 23.29 8.35
C LEU A 337 -15.07 24.63 9.04
N TRP A 338 -13.87 24.87 9.60
CA TRP A 338 -13.56 26.14 10.27
C TRP A 338 -12.74 27.11 9.42
N ARG A 339 -13.28 27.51 8.26
CA ARG A 339 -12.87 28.76 7.60
C ARG A 339 -13.90 29.43 6.68
N HIS A 340 -15.20 29.16 6.85
CA HIS A 340 -16.23 29.94 6.16
C HIS A 340 -16.85 31.08 6.98
N HIS A 341 -16.41 31.32 8.21
CA HIS A 341 -16.75 32.54 8.96
C HIS A 341 -15.50 33.17 9.56
N GLY A 342 -14.89 34.05 8.78
CA GLY A 342 -13.72 34.85 9.19
C GLY A 342 -13.43 35.99 8.23
N GLY A 343 -14.44 36.50 7.55
CA GLY A 343 -14.39 37.70 6.73
C GLY A 343 -15.70 38.45 6.91
N LEU A 344 -15.59 39.75 7.24
CA LEU A 344 -16.64 40.73 7.59
C LEU A 344 -16.84 40.92 9.11
N SER A 345 -15.91 41.66 9.72
CA SER A 345 -16.29 42.72 10.65
C SER A 345 -15.92 44.05 10.00
N GLN A 346 -16.93 44.89 9.78
CA GLN A 346 -16.80 46.28 9.37
C GLN A 346 -15.99 47.08 10.40
N GLY A 347 -15.23 48.04 9.88
CA GLY A 347 -14.35 48.96 10.58
C GLY A 347 -13.39 49.57 9.58
#